data_AF-A0A640W0X8-F1
#
_entry.id   AF-A0A640W0X8-F1
#
_cell.length_a   1.000
_cell.length_b   1.000
_cell.length_c   1.000
_cell.angle_alpha   90.00
_cell.angle_beta   90.00
_cell.angle_gamma   90.00
#
_symmetry.space_group_name_H-M   'P 1'
#
loop_
_entity.id
_entity.type
_entity.pdbx_description
1 polymer ?
#
loop_
_entity_poly.entity_id
_entity_poly.type
_entity_poly.pdbx_seq_one_letter_code
_entity_poly.pdbx_strand_id
1 'polypeptide(L)'
;MRCSLRELKVPYRIRHYEAKVAELEREKLLCLEKLDAQAEPKGSFEEILEPVLMFLANPWKISESGNTHARRLVLKLAFEDRLSYCRKEGARTS
;
A
#
# COMPACT_ATOMS: atom_id res chain seq x y z
N MET A 1 10.77 -57.05 -16.36
CA MET A 1 10.82 -55.85 -17.22
C MET A 1 11.62 -54.77 -16.49
N ARG A 2 12.78 -54.36 -17.02
CA ARG A 2 13.58 -53.26 -16.45
C ARG A 2 13.28 -52.01 -17.28
N CYS A 3 12.32 -51.19 -16.84
CA CYS A 3 12.19 -49.84 -17.41
C CYS A 3 13.49 -49.09 -17.15
N SER A 4 14.11 -48.60 -18.21
CA SER A 4 15.39 -47.89 -18.16
C SER A 4 15.22 -46.57 -17.43
N LEU A 5 16.13 -46.23 -16.51
CA LEU A 5 16.17 -44.94 -15.79
C LEU A 5 16.08 -43.70 -16.70
N ARG A 6 16.41 -43.83 -17.99
CA ARG A 6 16.25 -42.75 -18.99
C ARG A 6 14.78 -42.44 -19.32
N GLU A 7 13.93 -43.46 -19.35
CA GLU A 7 12.50 -43.31 -19.68
C GLU A 7 11.71 -42.63 -18.56
N LEU A 8 12.19 -42.68 -17.31
CA LEU A 8 11.57 -41.97 -16.18
C LEU A 8 11.91 -40.47 -16.14
N LYS A 9 13.05 -40.07 -16.73
CA LYS A 9 13.57 -38.70 -16.64
C LYS A 9 12.81 -37.69 -17.52
N VAL A 10 12.26 -38.13 -18.65
CA VAL A 10 11.44 -37.29 -19.54
C VAL A 10 10.04 -37.01 -18.96
N PRO A 11 9.24 -38.01 -18.55
CA PRO A 11 7.94 -37.78 -17.95
C PRO A 11 8.04 -37.08 -16.58
N TYR A 12 9.09 -37.30 -15.80
CA TYR A 12 9.34 -36.53 -14.58
C TYR A 12 9.51 -35.04 -14.87
N ARG A 13 10.29 -34.68 -15.89
CA ARG A 13 10.51 -33.28 -16.28
C ARG A 13 9.22 -32.64 -16.76
N ILE A 14 8.45 -33.33 -17.61
CA ILE A 14 7.16 -32.84 -18.10
C ILE A 14 6.23 -32.52 -16.92
N ARG A 15 6.06 -33.47 -15.98
CA ARG A 15 5.22 -33.25 -14.78
C ARG A 15 5.69 -32.08 -13.92
N HIS A 16 7.00 -31.92 -13.75
CA HIS A 16 7.55 -30.80 -13.00
C HIS A 16 7.26 -29.46 -13.68
N TYR A 17 7.40 -29.39 -15.01
CA TYR A 17 7.07 -28.18 -15.76
C TYR A 17 5.56 -27.89 -15.75
N GLU A 18 4.71 -28.90 -15.94
CA GLU A 18 3.25 -28.76 -15.83
C GLU A 18 2.83 -28.23 -14.46
N ALA A 19 3.42 -28.75 -13.38
CA ALA A 19 3.19 -28.24 -12.04
C ALA A 19 3.61 -26.77 -11.91
N LYS A 20 4.77 -26.38 -12.46
CA LYS A 20 5.25 -25.00 -12.41
C LYS A 20 4.38 -24.05 -13.23
N VAL A 21 3.90 -24.48 -14.40
CA VAL A 21 2.96 -23.70 -15.21
C VAL A 21 1.66 -23.49 -14.45
N ALA A 22 1.10 -24.54 -13.84
CA ALA A 22 -0.12 -24.43 -13.06
C ALA A 22 0.04 -23.55 -11.81
N GLU A 23 1.23 -23.48 -11.20
CA GLU A 23 1.54 -22.55 -10.12
C GLU A 23 1.53 -21.10 -10.64
N LEU A 24 2.24 -20.84 -11.75
CA LEU A 24 2.33 -19.50 -12.36
C LEU A 24 0.97 -18.99 -12.84
N GLU A 25 0.11 -19.86 -13.36
CA GLU A 25 -1.26 -19.50 -13.76
C GLU A 25 -2.10 -19.05 -12.56
N ARG A 26 -1.95 -19.71 -11.40
CA ARG A 26 -2.60 -19.29 -10.16
C ARG A 26 -2.07 -17.95 -9.66
N GLU A 27 -0.75 -17.76 -9.67
CA GLU A 27 -0.14 -16.48 -9.28
C GLU A 27 -0.59 -15.33 -10.19
N LYS A 28 -0.68 -15.58 -11.50
CA LYS A 28 -1.20 -14.61 -12.47
C LYS A 28 -2.63 -14.19 -12.13
N LEU A 29 -3.52 -15.14 -11.82
CA LEU A 29 -4.89 -14.84 -11.43
C LEU A 29 -4.95 -14.01 -10.15
N LEU A 30 -4.19 -14.36 -9.12
CA LEU A 30 -4.11 -13.58 -7.88
C LEU A 30 -3.60 -12.15 -8.11
N CYS A 31 -2.63 -11.97 -9.01
CA CYS A 31 -2.15 -10.64 -9.37
C CYS A 31 -3.22 -9.83 -10.09
N LEU A 32 -3.98 -10.45 -11.00
CA LEU A 32 -5.10 -9.78 -11.68
C LEU A 32 -6.20 -9.40 -10.69
N GLU A 33 -6.59 -10.29 -9.78
CA GLU A 33 -7.57 -9.99 -8.73
C GLU A 33 -7.11 -8.83 -7.84
N LYS A 34 -5.81 -8.77 -7.50
CA LYS A 34 -5.24 -7.66 -6.73
C LYS A 34 -5.26 -6.34 -7.52
N LEU A 35 -4.99 -6.39 -8.82
CA LEU A 35 -5.06 -5.22 -9.69
C LEU A 35 -6.51 -4.72 -9.82
N ASP A 36 -7.48 -5.62 -10.00
CA ASP A 36 -8.90 -5.27 -10.07
C ASP A 36 -9.44 -4.75 -8.73
N ALA A 37 -8.97 -5.31 -7.61
CA ALA A 37 -9.32 -4.85 -6.26
C ALA A 37 -8.60 -3.55 -5.88
N GLN A 38 -7.51 -3.19 -6.56
CA GLN A 38 -6.82 -1.93 -6.35
C GLN A 38 -7.66 -0.83 -6.98
N ALA A 39 -8.35 -0.06 -6.13
CA ALA A 39 -9.02 1.15 -6.57
C ALA A 39 -8.02 2.02 -7.36
N GLU A 40 -8.43 2.52 -8.54
CA GLU A 40 -7.60 3.45 -9.30
C GLU A 40 -7.15 4.57 -8.36
N PRO A 41 -5.83 4.83 -8.25
CA PRO A 41 -5.37 5.99 -7.52
C PRO A 41 -6.06 7.22 -8.15
N LYS A 42 -6.78 7.98 -7.33
CA LYS A 42 -7.47 9.19 -7.77
C LYS A 42 -6.42 10.24 -8.13
N GLY A 43 -5.98 10.20 -9.39
CA GLY A 43 -4.99 11.11 -9.96
C GLY A 43 -3.61 10.50 -10.13
N SER A 44 -2.88 11.05 -11.09
CA SER A 44 -1.46 10.78 -11.29
C SER A 44 -0.64 11.25 -10.08
N PHE A 45 0.59 10.77 -9.97
CA PHE A 45 1.52 11.20 -8.93
C PHE A 45 1.68 12.73 -8.91
N GLU A 46 1.80 13.35 -10.09
CA GLU A 46 1.99 14.79 -10.24
C GLU A 46 0.78 15.58 -9.71
N GLU A 47 -0.44 15.11 -10.04
CA GLU A 47 -1.70 15.73 -9.60
C GLU A 47 -1.90 15.67 -8.08
N ILE A 48 -1.29 14.69 -7.41
CA ILE A 48 -1.39 14.53 -5.95
C ILE A 48 -0.22 15.24 -5.25
N LEU A 49 0.97 15.23 -5.85
CA LEU A 49 2.20 15.74 -5.22
C LEU A 49 2.10 17.24 -4.95
N GLU A 50 1.71 18.05 -5.94
CA GLU A 50 1.67 19.50 -5.79
C GLU A 50 0.71 19.94 -4.65
N PRO A 51 -0.55 19.44 -4.57
CA PRO A 51 -1.43 19.72 -3.43
C PRO A 51 -0.86 19.29 -2.08
N VAL A 52 -0.18 18.14 -2.01
CA VAL A 52 0.44 17.65 -0.78
C VAL A 52 1.60 18.55 -0.35
N LEU A 53 2.46 18.97 -1.27
CA LEU A 53 3.57 19.88 -0.98
C LEU A 53 3.06 21.27 -0.58
N MET A 54 2.03 21.79 -1.25
CA MET A 54 1.37 23.02 -0.84
C MET A 54 0.78 22.92 0.56
N PHE A 55 0.19 21.78 0.90
CA PHE A 55 -0.31 21.50 2.25
C PHE A 55 0.82 21.53 3.29
N LEU A 56 1.96 20.90 3.00
CA LEU A 56 3.13 20.90 3.88
C LEU A 56 3.79 22.28 4.01
N ALA A 57 3.79 23.08 2.94
CA ALA A 57 4.37 24.41 2.94
C ALA A 57 3.53 25.43 3.73
N ASN A 58 2.22 25.23 3.85
CA ASN A 58 1.35 26.15 4.59
C ASN A 58 0.24 25.44 5.40
N PRO A 59 0.61 24.74 6.48
CA PRO A 59 -0.35 24.00 7.30
C PRO A 59 -1.35 24.91 8.03
N TRP A 60 -0.97 26.17 8.32
CA TRP A 60 -1.81 27.11 9.08
C TRP A 60 -3.06 27.55 8.30
N LYS A 61 -2.91 27.90 7.01
CA LYS A 61 -4.04 28.34 6.17
C LYS A 61 -5.17 27.30 6.10
N ILE A 62 -4.80 26.02 6.08
CA ILE A 62 -5.76 24.91 5.99
C ILE A 62 -6.37 24.61 7.36
N SER A 63 -5.61 24.79 8.45
CA SER A 63 -6.18 24.75 9.80
C SER A 63 -7.23 25.85 10.01
N GLU A 64 -7.08 27.02 9.39
CA GLU A 64 -8.08 28.09 9.51
C GLU A 64 -9.39 27.76 8.77
N SER A 65 -9.33 27.03 7.65
CA SER A 65 -10.49 26.66 6.79
C SER A 65 -11.64 25.88 7.44
N GLY A 66 -11.52 25.48 8.71
CA GLY A 66 -12.58 24.78 9.47
C GLY A 66 -12.69 23.28 9.18
N ASN A 67 -11.91 22.72 8.26
CA ASN A 67 -11.88 21.27 8.00
C ASN A 67 -11.23 20.51 9.17
N THR A 68 -12.03 19.74 9.91
CA THR A 68 -11.57 18.99 11.10
C THR A 68 -10.58 17.87 10.77
N HIS A 69 -10.68 17.26 9.59
CA HIS A 69 -9.73 16.24 9.13
C HIS A 69 -8.37 16.86 8.84
N ALA A 70 -8.36 17.99 8.13
CA ALA A 70 -7.12 18.69 7.82
C ALA A 70 -6.45 19.24 9.09
N ARG A 71 -7.21 19.78 10.04
CA ARG A 71 -6.69 20.16 11.37
C ARG A 71 -6.02 19.00 12.11
N ARG A 72 -6.67 17.83 12.13
CA ARG A 72 -6.08 16.63 12.76
C ARG A 72 -4.82 16.17 12.03
N LEU A 73 -4.79 16.26 10.70
CA LEU A 73 -3.62 15.90 9.90
C LEU A 73 -2.43 16.81 10.21
N VAL A 74 -2.66 18.13 10.27
CA VAL A 74 -1.63 19.11 10.67
C VAL A 74 -1.08 18.80 12.06
N LEU A 75 -1.93 18.50 13.04
CA LEU A 75 -1.48 18.15 14.40
C LEU A 75 -0.65 16.86 14.43
N LYS A 76 -0.99 15.86 13.61
CA LYS A 76 -0.20 14.62 13.51
C LYS A 76 1.17 14.82 12.87
N LEU A 77 1.33 15.85 12.04
CA LEU A 77 2.59 16.16 11.36
C LEU A 77 3.47 17.11 12.17
N ALA A 78 2.86 18.03 12.91
CA ALA A 78 3.58 19.01 13.72
C ALA A 78 4.19 18.42 14.99
N PHE A 79 3.62 17.33 15.50
CA PHE A 79 4.06 16.67 16.73
C PHE A 79 4.49 15.23 16.42
N GLU A 80 5.64 14.82 16.93
CA GLU A 80 6.18 13.46 16.79
C GLU A 80 5.27 12.43 17.46
N ASP A 81 4.61 12.82 18.54
CA ASP A 81 3.79 11.94 19.37
C ASP A 81 2.42 12.55 19.69
N ARG A 82 1.51 11.73 20.22
CA ARG A 82 0.14 12.17 20.53
C ARG A 82 0.15 13.26 21.62
N LEU A 83 -0.31 14.46 21.27
CA LEU A 83 -0.56 15.54 22.22
C LEU A 83 -1.42 15.07 23.40
N SER A 84 -0.86 15.15 24.60
CA SER A 84 -1.62 14.88 25.82
C SER A 84 -2.52 16.08 26.11
N TYR A 85 -3.81 15.80 26.33
CA TYR A 85 -4.84 16.83 26.49
C TYR A 85 -5.46 16.73 27.87
N CYS A 86 -5.37 17.82 28.64
CA CYS A 86 -6.06 17.96 29.92
C CYS A 86 -7.21 18.96 29.77
N ARG A 87 -8.44 18.58 30.14
CA ARG A 87 -9.62 19.44 29.99
C ARG A 87 -9.53 20.75 30.80
N LYS A 88 -8.79 20.77 31.91
CA LYS A 88 -8.59 21.96 32.75
C LYS A 88 -7.39 22.80 32.34
N GLU A 89 -6.36 22.18 31.76
CA GLU A 89 -5.04 22.79 31.54
C GLU A 89 -4.66 22.92 30.06
N GLY A 90 -5.51 22.44 29.15
CA GLY A 90 -5.29 22.50 27.70
C GLY A 90 -4.35 21.43 27.16
N ALA A 91 -3.80 21.69 25.98
CA ALA A 91 -2.82 20.83 25.32
C ALA A 91 -1.47 20.95 26.03
N ARG A 92 -0.86 19.80 26.34
CA ARG A 92 0.44 19.74 27.00
C ARG A 92 1.49 19.42 25.95
N THR A 93 2.47 20.32 25.80
CA THR A 93 3.72 20.05 25.12
C THR A 93 4.67 19.48 26.16
N SER A 94 4.99 18.18 26.05
CA SER A 94 6.08 17.53 26.79
C SER A 94 7.42 17.92 26.22
#